data_AF-A0A2E7AMI0-F1
#
_entry.id   AF-A0A2E7AMI0-F1
#
_cell.length_a   1.000
_cell.length_b   1.000
_cell.length_c   1.000
_cell.angle_alpha   90.00
_cell.angle_beta   90.00
_cell.angle_gamma   90.00
#
_symmetry.space_group_name_H-M   'P 1'
#
loop_
_entity.id
_entity.type
_entity.pdbx_description
1 polymer ?
#
loop_
_entity_poly.entity_id
_entity_poly.type
_entity_poly.pdbx_seq_one_letter_code
_entity_poly.pdbx_strand_id
1 'polypeptide(L)'
;MKRKSVIGHACWAAVTAGAFAAGLVLDQKNSGGAADPPLKVPSGAKSSRSMGGSAPGGPGTRGIGPRASMGLAAGKRPAGVGGGGPVILSESEIAAVANDAFRSGNPLVRRRAFDQLLSNLTAENAQDMLVHLKENRVDGEQWRDFHYLWGTLDGKAAVDHSLDSEERDLSHTMAGWASSYPNAAIDYINNLSEEDRDSFRHLQEAMVSGMADSNTAVATDYVLQLANQGDGRANHLFGVVTREVVSNVGIDEAARWSESLPDGDLKGAALDTVAHRFTNSDPEAAAQWVEQFAGQAYADRAIEEVGDEWAERDPASAVNWLETIVEGRGQSMGLHSAFGEWARRDPVAAGERISSMERSPQRDAAISGFARRISYEEPSVAIEWANSIADDSSRTRALTHAGQQLFRRDRAAAEAWIGSSGLPAEAQEAVLNPPQSRRR
;
A
#
# COMPACT_ATOMS: atom_id res chain seq x y z
N MET A 1 16.66 -3.71 43.26
CA MET A 1 15.26 -4.08 43.61
C MET A 1 14.28 -3.20 42.87
N LYS A 2 13.63 -3.72 41.82
CA LYS A 2 12.31 -3.24 41.36
C LYS A 2 11.56 -4.49 40.85
N ARG A 3 10.76 -5.10 41.72
CA ARG A 3 9.75 -6.10 41.34
C ARG A 3 8.66 -5.35 40.58
N LYS A 4 8.59 -5.50 39.26
CA LYS A 4 7.42 -5.10 38.46
C LYS A 4 6.60 -6.36 38.12
N SER A 5 5.38 -6.38 38.65
CA SER A 5 4.17 -7.10 38.23
C SER A 5 4.28 -8.57 37.76
N VAL A 6 4.47 -9.49 38.71
CA VAL A 6 4.10 -10.92 38.53
C VAL A 6 2.57 -11.12 38.69
N ILE A 7 1.88 -10.13 39.26
CA ILE A 7 0.45 -10.22 39.61
C ILE A 7 -0.48 -9.94 38.40
N GLY A 8 -0.02 -9.18 37.39
CA GLY A 8 -0.78 -9.01 36.16
C GLY A 8 -0.92 -10.30 35.36
N HIS A 9 0.19 -11.02 35.14
CA HIS A 9 0.27 -12.19 34.25
C HIS A 9 -0.52 -13.42 34.75
N ALA A 10 -0.65 -13.60 36.07
CA ALA A 10 -1.42 -14.72 36.62
C ALA A 10 -2.96 -14.55 36.46
N CYS A 11 -3.44 -13.30 36.38
CA CYS A 11 -4.85 -13.02 36.10
C CYS A 11 -5.20 -13.25 34.62
N TRP A 12 -4.28 -12.98 33.69
CA TRP A 12 -4.49 -13.23 32.27
C TRP A 12 -4.60 -14.73 31.96
N ALA A 13 -3.67 -15.55 32.48
CA ALA A 13 -3.69 -17.01 32.29
C ALA A 13 -4.95 -17.69 32.85
N ALA A 14 -5.49 -17.21 33.98
CA ALA A 14 -6.70 -17.79 34.58
C ALA A 14 -7.98 -17.46 33.80
N VAL A 15 -8.06 -16.27 33.19
CA VAL A 15 -9.24 -15.83 32.43
C VAL A 15 -9.25 -16.47 31.03
N THR A 16 -8.12 -16.55 30.34
CA THR A 16 -8.03 -17.25 29.04
C THR A 16 -8.18 -18.76 29.18
N ALA A 17 -7.60 -19.39 30.20
CA ALA A 17 -7.86 -20.81 30.50
C ALA A 17 -9.33 -21.05 30.90
N GLY A 18 -9.97 -20.10 31.58
CA GLY A 18 -11.40 -20.14 31.89
C GLY A 18 -12.28 -20.06 30.65
N ALA A 19 -11.98 -19.15 29.72
CA ALA A 19 -12.69 -19.03 28.44
C ALA A 19 -12.47 -20.26 27.55
N PHE A 20 -11.26 -20.83 27.55
CA PHE A 20 -10.93 -22.07 26.83
C PHE A 20 -11.68 -23.28 27.41
N ALA A 21 -11.70 -23.43 28.74
CA ALA A 21 -12.46 -24.49 29.41
C ALA A 21 -13.98 -24.36 29.17
N ALA A 22 -14.52 -23.14 29.18
CA ALA A 22 -15.92 -22.90 28.83
C ALA A 22 -16.22 -23.24 27.36
N GLY A 23 -15.32 -22.91 26.44
CA GLY A 23 -15.39 -23.28 25.03
C GLY A 23 -15.39 -24.80 24.82
N LEU A 24 -14.49 -25.54 25.47
CA LEU A 24 -14.44 -27.01 25.42
C LEU A 24 -15.70 -27.68 25.98
N VAL A 25 -16.31 -27.11 27.01
CA VAL A 25 -17.57 -27.64 27.60
C VAL A 25 -18.77 -27.41 26.67
N LEU A 26 -18.80 -26.27 25.97
CA LEU A 26 -19.82 -26.00 24.94
C LEU A 26 -19.63 -26.91 23.71
N ASP A 27 -18.39 -27.17 23.34
CA ASP A 27 -18.00 -28.03 22.23
C ASP A 27 -18.33 -29.51 22.48
N GLN A 28 -18.14 -30.00 23.70
CA GLN A 28 -18.62 -31.34 24.12
C GLN A 28 -20.15 -31.46 24.08
N LYS A 29 -20.89 -30.38 24.36
CA LYS A 29 -22.36 -30.37 24.28
C LYS A 29 -22.88 -30.42 22.85
N ASN A 30 -22.22 -29.75 21.91
CA ASN A 30 -22.62 -29.78 20.50
C ASN A 30 -22.17 -31.06 19.77
N SER A 31 -21.18 -31.78 20.31
CA SER A 31 -20.68 -33.05 19.76
C SER A 31 -21.50 -34.28 20.19
N GLY A 32 -22.44 -34.13 21.14
CA GLY A 32 -23.33 -35.21 21.62
C GLY A 32 -24.73 -35.07 21.05
N GLY A 33 -25.01 -35.75 19.93
CA GLY A 33 -26.23 -35.56 19.16
C GLY A 33 -27.56 -35.89 19.87
N ALA A 34 -28.58 -35.10 19.55
CA ALA A 34 -29.97 -35.52 19.48
C ALA A 34 -30.69 -34.67 18.41
N ALA A 35 -31.38 -35.32 17.48
CA ALA A 35 -32.19 -34.65 16.48
C ALA A 35 -33.38 -33.93 17.15
N ASP A 36 -33.47 -32.62 16.97
CA ASP A 36 -34.67 -31.87 17.36
C ASP A 36 -35.86 -32.27 16.46
N PRO A 37 -37.07 -32.44 17.02
CA PRO A 37 -38.26 -32.70 16.23
C PRO A 37 -38.67 -31.45 15.43
N PRO A 38 -39.35 -31.61 14.28
CA PRO A 38 -39.62 -30.48 13.40
C PRO A 38 -40.56 -29.48 14.06
N LEU A 39 -40.13 -28.22 14.09
CA LEU A 39 -40.94 -27.08 14.52
C LEU A 39 -42.18 -26.94 13.62
N LYS A 40 -43.36 -27.06 14.23
CA LYS A 40 -44.66 -26.75 13.62
C LYS A 40 -44.75 -25.26 13.31
N VAL A 41 -44.96 -24.93 12.04
CA VAL A 41 -45.37 -23.59 11.59
C VAL A 41 -46.84 -23.37 11.92
N PRO A 42 -47.23 -22.29 12.63
CA PRO A 42 -48.60 -21.81 12.62
C PRO A 42 -48.84 -20.90 11.42
N SER A 43 -49.80 -21.27 10.60
CA SER A 43 -50.37 -20.44 9.54
C SER A 43 -51.28 -19.35 10.11
N GLY A 44 -51.24 -18.16 9.53
CA GLY A 44 -52.37 -17.22 9.51
C GLY A 44 -52.26 -16.04 10.47
N ALA A 45 -52.04 -14.83 9.96
CA ALA A 45 -53.12 -14.00 9.45
C ALA A 45 -52.61 -12.61 8.97
N LYS A 46 -52.91 -12.33 7.70
CA LYS A 46 -53.42 -11.06 7.13
C LYS A 46 -52.64 -9.77 7.36
N SER A 47 -51.94 -9.38 6.29
CA SER A 47 -52.15 -8.13 5.53
C SER A 47 -53.00 -7.03 6.20
N SER A 48 -52.39 -5.87 6.39
CA SER A 48 -53.02 -4.60 6.06
C SER A 48 -52.02 -3.67 5.36
N ARG A 49 -52.37 -3.33 4.11
CA ARG A 49 -51.86 -2.18 3.35
C ARG A 49 -52.46 -0.90 3.91
N SER A 50 -51.69 0.19 3.94
CA SER A 50 -52.09 1.58 3.62
C SER A 50 -50.91 2.49 3.98
N MET A 51 -50.10 2.96 3.03
CA MET A 51 -50.28 4.14 2.16
C MET A 51 -49.95 5.48 2.81
N GLY A 52 -49.02 6.19 2.16
CA GLY A 52 -48.55 7.56 2.42
C GLY A 52 -47.06 7.64 2.07
N GLY A 53 -46.60 7.85 0.83
CA GLY A 53 -47.21 8.58 -0.27
C GLY A 53 -46.83 10.05 -0.17
N SER A 54 -45.62 10.43 -0.60
CA SER A 54 -45.27 11.79 -1.07
C SER A 54 -43.88 11.83 -1.73
N ALA A 55 -43.86 11.61 -3.04
CA ALA A 55 -43.12 12.39 -4.03
C ALA A 55 -44.08 12.49 -5.23
N PRO A 56 -44.18 13.62 -5.95
CA PRO A 56 -43.14 13.91 -6.93
C PRO A 56 -42.86 15.41 -7.17
N GLY A 57 -41.59 15.77 -7.29
CA GLY A 57 -41.14 17.04 -7.87
C GLY A 57 -40.14 16.73 -8.97
N GLY A 58 -40.58 16.89 -10.22
CA GLY A 58 -39.85 16.58 -11.44
C GLY A 58 -38.65 17.50 -11.75
N PRO A 59 -38.05 17.32 -12.93
CA PRO A 59 -36.61 17.46 -13.14
C PRO A 59 -36.23 18.91 -13.45
N GLY A 60 -35.42 19.50 -12.57
CA GLY A 60 -34.70 20.74 -12.85
C GLY A 60 -33.48 20.46 -13.71
N THR A 61 -33.65 20.58 -15.02
CA THR A 61 -32.57 20.67 -16.00
C THR A 61 -31.67 21.86 -15.67
N ARG A 62 -30.54 21.62 -15.02
CA ARG A 62 -29.39 22.52 -15.09
C ARG A 62 -28.45 22.00 -16.17
N GLY A 63 -28.36 22.81 -17.22
CA GLY A 63 -27.60 22.52 -18.43
C GLY A 63 -26.19 22.06 -18.10
N ILE A 64 -25.84 20.94 -18.72
CA ILE A 64 -24.49 20.51 -19.01
C ILE A 64 -23.86 21.63 -19.84
N GLY A 65 -23.09 22.50 -19.19
CA GLY A 65 -22.06 23.27 -19.89
C GLY A 65 -20.96 22.30 -20.32
N PRO A 66 -20.33 22.48 -21.48
CA PRO A 66 -19.26 21.58 -21.89
C PRO A 66 -18.14 21.66 -20.85
N ARG A 67 -17.85 20.52 -20.22
CA ARG A 67 -16.60 20.32 -19.48
C ARG A 67 -15.48 20.54 -20.49
N ALA A 68 -14.80 21.68 -20.35
CA ALA A 68 -13.59 21.97 -21.09
C ALA A 68 -12.61 20.82 -20.83
N SER A 69 -12.20 20.16 -21.90
CA SER A 69 -10.93 19.46 -21.94
C SER A 69 -9.86 20.45 -21.44
N MET A 70 -9.22 20.17 -20.31
CA MET A 70 -7.89 20.73 -20.05
C MET A 70 -6.92 20.00 -20.99
N GLY A 71 -7.01 20.34 -22.28
CA GLY A 71 -5.83 20.32 -23.12
C GLY A 71 -4.89 21.36 -22.54
N LEU A 72 -3.62 20.98 -22.36
CA LEU A 72 -2.53 21.88 -22.02
C LEU A 72 -2.62 23.13 -22.90
N ALA A 73 -3.19 24.19 -22.34
CA ALA A 73 -3.07 25.51 -22.91
C ALA A 73 -1.61 25.90 -22.69
N ALA A 74 -0.85 25.94 -23.79
CA ALA A 74 0.36 26.75 -23.84
C ALA A 74 0.04 28.09 -23.17
N GLY A 75 0.71 28.35 -22.04
CA GLY A 75 0.33 29.39 -21.09
C GLY A 75 0.15 30.74 -21.77
N LYS A 76 -1.10 31.23 -21.81
CA LYS A 76 -1.38 32.63 -22.12
C LYS A 76 -0.84 33.47 -20.96
N ARG A 77 0.25 34.20 -21.23
CA ARG A 77 0.82 35.24 -20.35
C ARG A 77 -0.29 36.21 -19.87
N PRO A 78 -0.28 36.65 -18.61
CA PRO A 78 -1.24 37.64 -18.14
C PRO A 78 -0.99 38.97 -18.86
N ALA A 79 -2.07 39.54 -19.40
CA ALA A 79 -2.04 40.82 -20.10
C ALA A 79 -1.85 41.96 -19.10
N GLY A 80 -0.70 42.63 -19.18
CA GLY A 80 -0.43 43.86 -18.45
C GLY A 80 1.03 44.30 -18.59
N VAL A 81 1.25 45.33 -19.43
CA VAL A 81 2.49 46.06 -19.72
C VAL A 81 3.39 45.48 -20.83
N GLY A 82 3.32 46.14 -22.00
CA GLY A 82 4.47 46.38 -22.90
C GLY A 82 5.06 45.20 -23.66
N GLY A 83 5.03 45.26 -24.99
CA GLY A 83 5.58 44.23 -25.87
C GLY A 83 7.06 43.93 -25.61
N GLY A 84 7.34 42.66 -25.35
CA GLY A 84 8.65 42.04 -25.34
C GLY A 84 8.43 40.52 -25.32
N GLY A 85 9.15 39.78 -26.16
CA GLY A 85 9.18 38.32 -26.09
C GLY A 85 9.71 37.82 -24.73
N PRO A 86 9.98 36.53 -24.55
CA PRO A 86 10.86 36.12 -23.45
C PRO A 86 12.16 36.95 -23.49
N VAL A 87 12.48 37.62 -22.39
CA VAL A 87 13.74 38.35 -22.25
C VAL A 87 14.79 37.28 -22.00
N ILE A 88 15.52 36.89 -23.04
CA ILE A 88 16.64 35.97 -22.89
C ILE A 88 17.76 36.76 -22.21
N LEU A 89 18.17 36.31 -21.01
CA LEU A 89 19.26 36.94 -20.27
C LEU A 89 20.56 36.81 -21.06
N SER A 90 21.34 37.89 -21.16
CA SER A 90 22.72 37.80 -21.64
C SER A 90 23.60 37.05 -20.65
N GLU A 91 24.78 36.55 -21.08
CA GLU A 91 25.75 35.91 -20.18
C GLU A 91 26.08 36.79 -18.94
N SER A 92 26.22 38.11 -19.14
CA SER A 92 26.50 39.03 -18.03
C SER A 92 25.32 39.17 -17.07
N GLU A 93 24.09 39.10 -17.59
CA GLU A 93 22.88 39.13 -16.78
C GLU A 93 22.70 37.80 -16.02
N ILE A 94 22.95 36.65 -16.67
CA ILE A 94 22.98 35.33 -16.03
C ILE A 94 23.98 35.32 -14.88
N ALA A 95 25.21 35.80 -15.09
CA ALA A 95 26.23 35.85 -14.05
C ALA A 95 25.83 36.73 -12.85
N ALA A 96 25.18 37.87 -13.10
CA ALA A 96 24.67 38.75 -12.05
C ALA A 96 23.57 38.06 -11.22
N VAL A 97 22.60 37.43 -11.89
CA VAL A 97 21.51 36.71 -11.22
C VAL A 97 22.06 35.48 -10.48
N ALA A 98 23.02 34.75 -11.04
CA ALA A 98 23.66 33.60 -10.40
C ALA A 98 24.43 33.99 -9.13
N ASN A 99 25.10 35.13 -9.13
CA ASN A 99 25.73 35.66 -7.92
C ASN A 99 24.69 35.88 -6.79
N ASP A 100 23.54 36.47 -7.13
CA ASP A 100 22.46 36.65 -6.17
C ASP A 100 21.82 35.32 -5.73
N ALA A 101 21.66 34.37 -6.65
CA ALA A 101 21.06 33.06 -6.41
C ALA A 101 21.89 32.20 -5.44
N PHE A 102 23.22 32.22 -5.57
CA PHE A 102 24.08 31.26 -4.87
C PHE A 102 24.99 31.88 -3.80
N ARG A 103 25.26 33.19 -3.84
CA ARG A 103 26.21 33.85 -2.92
C ARG A 103 25.58 34.89 -1.99
N SER A 104 24.33 35.29 -2.22
CA SER A 104 23.66 36.26 -1.35
C SER A 104 23.51 35.73 0.07
N GLY A 105 23.83 36.57 1.07
CA GLY A 105 23.61 36.26 2.48
C GLY A 105 22.12 36.19 2.87
N ASN A 106 21.22 36.72 2.04
CA ASN A 106 19.78 36.73 2.29
C ASN A 106 19.07 35.56 1.58
N PRO A 107 18.46 34.61 2.31
CA PRO A 107 17.78 33.45 1.72
C PRO A 107 16.63 33.79 0.76
N LEU A 108 15.91 34.89 0.99
CA LEU A 108 14.80 35.29 0.10
C LEU A 108 15.32 35.87 -1.23
N VAL A 109 16.48 36.53 -1.21
CA VAL A 109 17.15 36.99 -2.43
C VAL A 109 17.63 35.80 -3.23
N ARG A 110 18.28 34.83 -2.58
CA ARG A 110 18.73 33.58 -3.23
C ARG A 110 17.59 32.85 -3.95
N ARG A 111 16.48 32.62 -3.25
CA ARG A 111 15.30 31.94 -3.82
C ARG A 111 14.74 32.68 -5.04
N ARG A 112 14.50 33.99 -4.92
CA ARG A 112 13.97 34.80 -6.04
C ARG A 112 14.90 34.85 -7.24
N ALA A 113 16.20 34.97 -7.01
CA ALA A 113 17.18 34.98 -8.08
C ALA A 113 17.30 33.60 -8.75
N PHE A 114 17.20 32.51 -7.98
CA PHE A 114 17.15 31.17 -8.56
C PHE A 114 15.87 30.94 -9.37
N ASP A 115 14.70 31.35 -8.87
CA ASP A 115 13.44 31.33 -9.63
C ASP A 115 13.56 32.15 -10.91
N GLN A 116 14.25 33.29 -10.86
CA GLN A 116 14.53 34.11 -12.03
C GLN A 116 15.42 33.37 -13.04
N LEU A 117 16.47 32.66 -12.62
CA LEU A 117 17.26 31.81 -13.51
C LEU A 117 16.37 30.78 -14.20
N LEU A 118 15.61 29.99 -13.43
CA LEU A 118 14.76 28.93 -13.98
C LEU A 118 13.70 29.47 -14.94
N SER A 119 13.08 30.62 -14.63
CA SER A 119 12.07 31.23 -15.50
C SER A 119 12.62 31.80 -16.82
N ASN A 120 13.93 32.02 -16.92
CA ASN A 120 14.61 32.48 -18.13
C ASN A 120 15.50 31.39 -18.76
N LEU A 121 15.41 30.15 -18.27
CA LEU A 121 16.11 29.01 -18.85
C LEU A 121 15.55 28.72 -20.25
N THR A 122 16.44 28.57 -21.22
CA THR A 122 16.14 28.14 -22.59
C THR A 122 17.11 27.04 -23.00
N ALA A 123 16.83 26.33 -24.09
CA ALA A 123 17.75 25.33 -24.61
C ALA A 123 19.12 25.95 -24.98
N GLU A 124 19.12 27.20 -25.44
CA GLU A 124 20.32 27.90 -25.90
C GLU A 124 21.21 28.38 -24.75
N ASN A 125 20.67 28.70 -23.58
CA ASN A 125 21.44 29.26 -22.46
C ASN A 125 21.64 28.27 -21.29
N ALA A 126 21.11 27.06 -21.38
CA ALA A 126 21.17 26.08 -20.30
C ALA A 126 22.62 25.72 -19.92
N GLN A 127 23.51 25.55 -20.90
CA GLN A 127 24.91 25.25 -20.61
C GLN A 127 25.62 26.41 -19.90
N ASP A 128 25.33 27.66 -20.28
CA ASP A 128 25.90 28.84 -19.60
C ASP A 128 25.41 28.93 -18.15
N MET A 129 24.13 28.66 -17.90
CA MET A 129 23.59 28.59 -16.54
C MET A 129 24.21 27.45 -15.73
N LEU A 130 24.42 26.28 -16.34
CA LEU A 130 25.03 25.11 -15.70
C LEU A 130 26.44 25.40 -15.17
N VAL A 131 27.24 26.18 -15.90
CA VAL A 131 28.58 26.61 -15.44
C VAL A 131 28.49 27.23 -14.05
N HIS A 132 27.53 28.14 -13.85
CA HIS A 132 27.35 28.79 -12.56
C HIS A 132 26.84 27.83 -11.46
N LEU A 133 26.00 26.85 -11.78
CA LEU A 133 25.59 25.83 -10.81
C LEU A 133 26.81 25.01 -10.34
N LYS A 134 27.65 24.56 -11.28
CA LYS A 134 28.85 23.77 -10.98
C LYS A 134 29.88 24.57 -10.18
N GLU A 135 30.19 25.80 -10.58
CA GLU A 135 31.13 26.68 -9.87
C GLU A 135 30.72 26.96 -8.43
N ASN A 136 29.41 27.06 -8.18
CA ASN A 136 28.88 27.29 -6.84
C ASN A 136 28.52 25.98 -6.09
N ARG A 137 28.86 24.81 -6.66
CA ARG A 137 28.63 23.48 -6.06
C ARG A 137 27.17 23.27 -5.65
N VAL A 138 26.26 23.69 -6.51
CA VAL A 138 24.81 23.52 -6.30
C VAL A 138 24.48 22.03 -6.33
N ASP A 139 23.70 21.57 -5.36
CA ASP A 139 23.21 20.20 -5.25
C ASP A 139 21.74 20.18 -4.79
N GLY A 140 21.21 18.98 -4.53
CA GLY A 140 19.87 18.80 -3.97
C GLY A 140 18.75 19.29 -4.90
N GLU A 141 17.76 19.99 -4.32
CA GLU A 141 16.55 20.42 -5.03
C GLU A 141 16.85 21.39 -6.17
N GLN A 142 17.76 22.35 -5.98
CA GLN A 142 18.09 23.33 -7.02
C GLN A 142 18.75 22.65 -8.23
N TRP A 143 19.60 21.66 -7.99
CA TRP A 143 20.20 20.85 -9.07
C TRP A 143 19.13 20.04 -9.82
N ARG A 144 18.28 19.34 -9.07
CA ARG A 144 17.15 18.58 -9.63
C ARG A 144 16.25 19.46 -10.50
N ASP A 145 15.82 20.59 -9.99
CA ASP A 145 14.82 21.44 -10.63
C ASP A 145 15.37 22.06 -11.92
N PHE A 146 16.65 22.46 -11.93
CA PHE A 146 17.33 22.91 -13.14
C PHE A 146 17.36 21.83 -14.22
N HIS A 147 17.83 20.62 -13.88
CA HIS A 147 17.95 19.53 -14.86
C HIS A 147 16.60 19.01 -15.33
N TYR A 148 15.60 18.94 -14.43
CA TYR A 148 14.23 18.64 -14.85
C TYR A 148 13.75 19.66 -15.89
N LEU A 149 13.86 20.96 -15.62
CA LEU A 149 13.44 21.99 -16.57
C LEU A 149 14.23 21.95 -17.87
N TRP A 150 15.55 21.72 -17.83
CA TRP A 150 16.33 21.56 -19.05
C TRP A 150 15.84 20.35 -19.88
N GLY A 151 15.54 19.23 -19.23
CA GLY A 151 14.90 18.08 -19.88
C GLY A 151 13.57 18.43 -20.55
N THR A 152 12.73 19.23 -19.90
CA THR A 152 11.46 19.70 -20.51
C THR A 152 11.66 20.57 -21.74
N LEU A 153 12.77 21.31 -21.81
CA LEU A 153 13.05 22.30 -22.86
C LEU A 153 13.75 21.70 -24.08
N ASP A 154 14.74 20.84 -23.85
CA ASP A 154 15.71 20.40 -24.87
C ASP A 154 15.75 18.86 -25.06
N GLY A 155 14.99 18.14 -24.23
CA GLY A 155 14.71 16.71 -24.37
C GLY A 155 15.97 15.87 -24.58
N LYS A 156 16.12 15.30 -25.78
CA LYS A 156 17.24 14.43 -26.13
C LYS A 156 18.60 15.12 -25.93
N ALA A 157 18.74 16.39 -26.31
CA ALA A 157 20.02 17.08 -26.21
C ALA A 157 20.43 17.31 -24.75
N ALA A 158 19.47 17.58 -23.85
CA ALA A 158 19.73 17.64 -22.41
C ALA A 158 20.15 16.28 -21.82
N VAL A 159 19.50 15.19 -22.26
CA VAL A 159 19.84 13.83 -21.85
C VAL A 159 21.20 13.41 -22.38
N ASP A 160 21.50 13.66 -23.65
CA ASP A 160 22.82 13.38 -24.25
C ASP A 160 23.91 14.13 -23.49
N HIS A 161 23.69 15.41 -23.15
CA HIS A 161 24.62 16.18 -22.34
C HIS A 161 24.84 15.54 -20.96
N SER A 162 23.77 15.02 -20.34
CA SER A 162 23.85 14.36 -19.03
C SER A 162 24.49 12.97 -19.07
N LEU A 163 24.64 12.35 -20.24
CA LEU A 163 25.32 11.05 -20.38
C LEU A 163 26.84 11.17 -20.31
N ASP A 164 27.37 12.28 -20.80
CA ASP A 164 28.80 12.59 -20.77
C ASP A 164 29.24 13.25 -19.45
N SER A 165 28.29 13.47 -18.54
CA SER A 165 28.43 14.12 -17.24
C SER A 165 28.97 13.15 -16.19
N GLU A 166 29.89 13.61 -15.32
CA GLU A 166 30.32 12.83 -14.15
C GLU A 166 29.31 12.93 -12.99
N GLU A 167 28.28 13.77 -13.15
CA GLU A 167 27.28 14.09 -12.16
C GLU A 167 26.01 13.21 -12.27
N ARG A 168 25.18 13.20 -11.22
CA ARG A 168 23.94 12.40 -11.15
C ARG A 168 22.73 13.16 -11.69
N ASP A 169 22.87 13.83 -12.84
CA ASP A 169 21.85 14.69 -13.44
C ASP A 169 20.93 13.97 -14.43
N LEU A 170 21.39 12.86 -15.01
CA LEU A 170 20.70 12.11 -16.05
C LEU A 170 19.26 11.66 -15.70
N SER A 171 19.01 11.28 -14.44
CA SER A 171 17.65 10.91 -14.03
C SER A 171 16.69 12.10 -14.02
N HIS A 172 17.16 13.28 -13.63
CA HIS A 172 16.33 14.48 -13.56
C HIS A 172 16.02 15.03 -14.95
N THR A 173 17.02 15.06 -15.84
CA THR A 173 16.81 15.44 -17.24
C THR A 173 15.89 14.46 -17.95
N MET A 174 16.04 13.15 -17.74
CA MET A 174 15.13 12.15 -18.30
C MET A 174 13.69 12.32 -17.80
N ALA A 175 13.47 12.54 -16.50
CA ALA A 175 12.14 12.79 -15.95
C ALA A 175 11.50 14.04 -16.58
N GLY A 176 12.27 15.13 -16.68
CA GLY A 176 11.84 16.35 -17.34
C GLY A 176 11.46 16.13 -18.81
N TRP A 177 12.29 15.43 -19.57
CA TRP A 177 11.99 15.11 -20.97
C TRP A 177 10.71 14.29 -21.10
N ALA A 178 10.57 13.24 -20.30
CA ALA A 178 9.42 12.34 -20.32
C ALA A 178 8.11 13.04 -19.91
N SER A 179 8.19 14.04 -19.03
CA SER A 179 7.02 14.82 -18.62
C SER A 179 6.41 15.63 -19.78
N SER A 180 7.25 16.14 -20.68
CA SER A 180 6.82 17.02 -21.78
C SER A 180 6.66 16.29 -23.11
N TYR A 181 7.51 15.29 -23.37
CA TYR A 181 7.57 14.55 -24.64
C TYR A 181 7.68 13.03 -24.40
N PRO A 182 6.68 12.40 -23.76
CA PRO A 182 6.74 11.00 -23.32
C PRO A 182 7.05 10.01 -24.46
N ASN A 183 6.39 10.17 -25.61
CA ASN A 183 6.62 9.27 -26.76
C ASN A 183 8.06 9.36 -27.29
N ALA A 184 8.65 10.56 -27.31
CA ALA A 184 10.03 10.73 -27.77
C ALA A 184 11.03 10.10 -26.80
N ALA A 185 10.77 10.20 -25.49
CA ALA A 185 11.58 9.54 -24.46
C ALA A 185 11.45 8.00 -24.52
N ILE A 186 10.24 7.47 -24.73
CA ILE A 186 10.00 6.04 -24.93
C ILE A 186 10.74 5.53 -26.18
N ASP A 187 10.60 6.21 -27.31
CA ASP A 187 11.28 5.86 -28.56
C ASP A 187 12.79 5.88 -28.39
N TYR A 188 13.32 6.84 -27.62
CA TYR A 188 14.74 6.90 -27.30
C TYR A 188 15.21 5.65 -26.55
N ILE A 189 14.56 5.28 -25.43
CA ILE A 189 14.95 4.09 -24.66
C ILE A 189 14.81 2.81 -25.47
N ASN A 190 13.74 2.68 -26.27
CA ASN A 190 13.49 1.48 -27.08
C ASN A 190 14.54 1.28 -28.19
N ASN A 191 15.15 2.36 -28.68
CA ASN A 191 16.16 2.32 -29.73
C ASN A 191 17.60 2.19 -29.21
N LEU A 192 17.82 2.16 -27.90
CA LEU A 192 19.13 1.87 -27.30
C LEU A 192 19.58 0.43 -27.63
N SER A 193 20.90 0.23 -27.68
CA SER A 193 21.48 -1.11 -27.77
C SER A 193 21.15 -1.94 -26.50
N GLU A 194 21.23 -3.27 -26.55
CA GLU A 194 20.97 -4.11 -25.37
C GLU A 194 21.91 -3.78 -24.19
N GLU A 195 23.18 -3.50 -24.49
CA GLU A 195 24.20 -3.12 -23.49
C GLU A 195 23.86 -1.77 -22.83
N ASP A 196 23.40 -0.80 -23.63
CA ASP A 196 22.99 0.51 -23.13
C ASP A 196 21.68 0.41 -22.34
N ARG A 197 20.66 -0.33 -22.80
CA ARG A 197 19.39 -0.48 -22.08
C ARG A 197 19.58 -0.98 -20.65
N ASP A 198 20.53 -1.89 -20.45
CA ASP A 198 20.82 -2.43 -19.14
C ASP A 198 21.40 -1.38 -18.18
N SER A 199 22.26 -0.51 -18.70
CA SER A 199 22.80 0.65 -17.97
C SER A 199 21.72 1.70 -17.69
N PHE A 200 20.72 1.82 -18.58
CA PHE A 200 19.63 2.79 -18.52
C PHE A 200 18.41 2.31 -17.72
N ARG A 201 18.51 1.14 -17.07
CA ARG A 201 17.41 0.59 -16.26
C ARG A 201 16.94 1.57 -15.18
N HIS A 202 17.85 2.30 -14.53
CA HIS A 202 17.50 3.30 -13.52
C HIS A 202 16.78 4.53 -14.12
N LEU A 203 17.00 4.84 -15.41
CA LEU A 203 16.34 5.93 -16.11
C LEU A 203 14.93 5.61 -16.54
N GLN A 204 14.59 4.35 -16.77
CA GLN A 204 13.20 3.96 -17.04
C GLN A 204 12.28 4.35 -15.87
N GLU A 205 12.75 4.24 -14.62
CA GLU A 205 11.98 4.70 -13.46
C GLU A 205 11.81 6.22 -13.45
N ALA A 206 12.88 6.97 -13.70
CA ALA A 206 12.81 8.43 -13.78
C ALA A 206 11.92 8.91 -14.94
N MET A 207 11.99 8.23 -16.09
CA MET A 207 11.12 8.45 -17.24
C MET A 207 9.65 8.19 -16.84
N VAL A 208 9.33 7.04 -16.25
CA VAL A 208 7.96 6.71 -15.80
C VAL A 208 7.44 7.70 -14.77
N SER A 209 8.28 8.11 -13.81
CA SER A 209 7.94 9.15 -12.84
C SER A 209 7.64 10.49 -13.54
N GLY A 210 8.49 10.93 -14.46
CA GLY A 210 8.25 12.14 -15.26
C GLY A 210 6.98 12.09 -16.09
N MET A 211 6.68 10.95 -16.72
CA MET A 211 5.42 10.74 -17.44
C MET A 211 4.22 10.80 -16.49
N ALA A 212 4.30 10.18 -15.32
CA ALA A 212 3.20 10.12 -14.37
C ALA A 212 2.95 11.46 -13.66
N ASP A 213 3.99 12.27 -13.49
CA ASP A 213 3.92 13.64 -12.98
C ASP A 213 3.04 14.53 -13.89
N SER A 214 3.19 14.42 -15.22
CA SER A 214 2.40 15.22 -16.16
C SER A 214 1.08 14.56 -16.59
N ASN A 215 1.09 13.23 -16.79
CA ASN A 215 -0.06 12.47 -17.29
C ASN A 215 0.04 10.98 -16.89
N THR A 216 -0.63 10.64 -15.79
CA THR A 216 -0.69 9.27 -15.26
C THR A 216 -1.26 8.25 -16.25
N ALA A 217 -2.11 8.63 -17.20
CA ALA A 217 -2.65 7.71 -18.20
C ALA A 217 -1.56 7.22 -19.17
N VAL A 218 -0.69 8.12 -19.64
CA VAL A 218 0.42 7.77 -20.54
C VAL A 218 1.40 6.83 -19.83
N ALA A 219 1.73 7.12 -18.57
CA ALA A 219 2.59 6.26 -17.77
C ALA A 219 1.96 4.89 -17.50
N THR A 220 0.64 4.86 -17.22
CA THR A 220 -0.13 3.61 -17.03
C THR A 220 -0.08 2.75 -18.29
N ASP A 221 -0.41 3.32 -19.44
CA ASP A 221 -0.45 2.61 -20.73
C ASP A 221 0.93 2.03 -21.10
N TYR A 222 1.99 2.81 -20.90
CA TYR A 222 3.36 2.36 -21.14
C TYR A 222 3.73 1.14 -20.27
N VAL A 223 3.46 1.20 -18.96
CA VAL A 223 3.81 0.09 -18.06
C VAL A 223 2.93 -1.16 -18.30
N LEU A 224 1.65 -0.97 -18.66
CA LEU A 224 0.79 -2.07 -19.08
C LEU A 224 1.30 -2.73 -20.36
N GLN A 225 1.80 -1.95 -21.32
CA GLN A 225 2.42 -2.48 -22.54
C GLN A 225 3.67 -3.31 -22.21
N LEU A 226 4.54 -2.84 -21.31
CA LEU A 226 5.70 -3.59 -20.85
C LEU A 226 5.31 -4.93 -20.21
N ALA A 227 4.28 -4.93 -19.36
CA ALA A 227 3.78 -6.16 -18.75
C ALA A 227 3.28 -7.16 -19.80
N ASN A 228 2.53 -6.69 -20.80
CA ASN A 228 2.03 -7.52 -21.90
C ASN A 228 3.16 -8.10 -22.77
N GLN A 229 4.32 -7.46 -22.78
CA GLN A 229 5.53 -7.95 -23.46
C GLN A 229 6.37 -8.90 -22.60
N GLY A 230 5.95 -9.17 -21.36
CA GLY A 230 6.66 -10.04 -20.42
C GLY A 230 7.84 -9.38 -19.74
N ASP A 231 7.90 -8.04 -19.70
CA ASP A 231 8.96 -7.32 -18.98
C ASP A 231 8.78 -7.51 -17.47
N GLY A 232 9.75 -8.18 -16.84
CA GLY A 232 9.75 -8.44 -15.40
C GLY A 232 9.82 -7.17 -14.53
N ARG A 233 10.12 -6.00 -15.10
CA ARG A 233 10.15 -4.71 -14.40
C ARG A 233 8.81 -4.02 -14.31
N ALA A 234 7.82 -4.45 -15.09
CA ALA A 234 6.53 -3.78 -15.16
C ALA A 234 5.89 -3.62 -13.76
N ASN A 235 5.95 -4.64 -12.90
CA ASN A 235 5.45 -4.56 -11.52
C ASN A 235 6.13 -3.44 -10.70
N HIS A 236 7.45 -3.28 -10.80
CA HIS A 236 8.19 -2.23 -10.10
C HIS A 236 7.78 -0.84 -10.60
N LEU A 237 7.77 -0.65 -11.92
CA LEU A 237 7.39 0.61 -12.55
C LEU A 237 5.93 0.98 -12.27
N PHE A 238 5.05 -0.02 -12.19
CA PHE A 238 3.64 0.21 -11.88
C PHE A 238 3.42 0.71 -10.46
N GLY A 239 4.28 0.29 -9.52
CA GLY A 239 4.31 0.86 -8.17
C GLY A 239 4.69 2.34 -8.16
N VAL A 240 5.54 2.79 -9.09
CA VAL A 240 5.85 4.23 -9.28
C VAL A 240 4.59 4.96 -9.76
N VAL A 241 3.97 4.47 -10.84
CA VAL A 241 2.72 5.06 -11.39
C VAL A 241 1.63 5.15 -10.33
N THR A 242 1.42 4.09 -9.55
CA THR A 242 0.39 4.06 -8.51
C THR A 242 0.61 5.12 -7.44
N ARG A 243 1.86 5.33 -6.99
CA ARG A 243 2.18 6.37 -6.01
C ARG A 243 1.93 7.78 -6.56
N GLU A 244 2.27 8.02 -7.82
CA GLU A 244 2.01 9.30 -8.48
C GLU A 244 0.51 9.54 -8.67
N VAL A 245 -0.26 8.52 -9.07
CA VAL A 245 -1.73 8.61 -9.16
C VAL A 245 -2.32 9.01 -7.81
N VAL A 246 -1.98 8.29 -6.73
CA VAL A 246 -2.50 8.62 -5.39
C VAL A 246 -2.13 10.05 -4.97
N SER A 247 -0.92 10.50 -5.31
CA SER A 247 -0.43 11.84 -4.95
C SER A 247 -1.09 12.96 -5.76
N ASN A 248 -1.36 12.74 -7.05
CA ASN A 248 -1.82 13.77 -7.98
C ASN A 248 -3.33 13.96 -8.00
N VAL A 249 -4.10 12.87 -7.91
CA VAL A 249 -5.58 12.94 -8.02
C VAL A 249 -6.32 12.67 -6.71
N GLY A 250 -5.59 12.30 -5.66
CA GLY A 250 -6.16 11.96 -4.36
C GLY A 250 -6.78 10.56 -4.34
N ILE A 251 -7.22 10.13 -3.16
CA ILE A 251 -7.52 8.73 -2.90
C ILE A 251 -8.78 8.22 -3.63
N ASP A 252 -9.85 9.02 -3.70
CA ASP A 252 -11.10 8.62 -4.35
C ASP A 252 -10.93 8.38 -5.86
N GLU A 253 -10.13 9.22 -6.52
CA GLU A 253 -9.86 9.08 -7.95
C GLU A 253 -8.84 7.97 -8.22
N ALA A 254 -7.88 7.78 -7.32
CA ALA A 254 -6.96 6.63 -7.38
C ALA A 254 -7.70 5.29 -7.24
N ALA A 255 -8.71 5.22 -6.37
CA ALA A 255 -9.59 4.06 -6.25
C ALA A 255 -10.32 3.75 -7.56
N ARG A 256 -10.96 4.75 -8.19
CA ARG A 256 -11.61 4.59 -9.51
C ARG A 256 -10.64 4.23 -10.63
N TRP A 257 -9.43 4.80 -10.61
CA TRP A 257 -8.39 4.43 -11.57
C TRP A 257 -8.00 2.96 -11.43
N SER A 258 -7.77 2.48 -10.21
CA SER A 258 -7.38 1.08 -9.97
C SER A 258 -8.48 0.08 -10.38
N GLU A 259 -9.76 0.45 -10.26
CA GLU A 259 -10.90 -0.33 -10.76
C GLU A 259 -10.84 -0.54 -12.28
N SER A 260 -10.38 0.46 -13.02
CA SER A 260 -10.32 0.45 -14.48
C SER A 260 -9.20 -0.41 -15.06
N LEU A 261 -8.27 -0.85 -14.21
CA LEU A 261 -7.13 -1.66 -14.64
C LEU A 261 -7.57 -3.07 -15.08
N PRO A 262 -6.85 -3.68 -16.05
CA PRO A 262 -7.05 -5.07 -16.43
C PRO A 262 -6.85 -6.01 -15.24
N ASP A 263 -7.73 -7.01 -15.11
CA ASP A 263 -7.62 -8.02 -14.06
C ASP A 263 -6.28 -8.77 -14.14
N GLY A 264 -5.61 -8.90 -12.99
CA GLY A 264 -4.30 -9.54 -12.89
C GLY A 264 -3.41 -8.91 -11.82
N ASP A 265 -2.13 -9.28 -11.84
CA ASP A 265 -1.17 -8.91 -10.80
C ASP A 265 -0.98 -7.40 -10.63
N LEU A 266 -0.97 -6.64 -11.74
CA LEU A 266 -0.82 -5.18 -11.70
C LEU A 266 -2.01 -4.49 -11.03
N LYS A 267 -3.23 -4.95 -11.33
CA LYS A 267 -4.43 -4.46 -10.64
C LYS A 267 -4.34 -4.79 -9.15
N GLY A 268 -3.97 -6.01 -8.80
CA GLY A 268 -3.78 -6.40 -7.40
C GLY A 268 -2.76 -5.54 -6.66
N ALA A 269 -1.61 -5.24 -7.28
CA ALA A 269 -0.59 -4.37 -6.70
C ALA A 269 -1.06 -2.90 -6.54
N ALA A 270 -1.85 -2.39 -7.49
CA ALA A 270 -2.47 -1.08 -7.36
C ALA A 270 -3.52 -1.06 -6.25
N LEU A 271 -4.41 -2.06 -6.20
CA LEU A 271 -5.42 -2.18 -5.14
C LEU A 271 -4.76 -2.21 -3.76
N ASP A 272 -3.69 -2.98 -3.58
CA ASP A 272 -2.91 -3.08 -2.33
C ASP A 272 -2.37 -1.69 -1.90
N THR A 273 -1.73 -0.98 -2.82
CA THR A 273 -1.14 0.34 -2.54
C THR A 273 -2.21 1.41 -2.26
N VAL A 274 -3.32 1.38 -3.01
CA VAL A 274 -4.45 2.29 -2.80
C VAL A 274 -5.13 1.98 -1.47
N ALA A 275 -5.37 0.70 -1.15
CA ALA A 275 -5.94 0.26 0.12
C ALA A 275 -5.17 0.81 1.31
N HIS A 276 -3.84 0.65 1.32
CA HIS A 276 -2.99 1.17 2.39
C HIS A 276 -3.24 2.68 2.65
N ARG A 277 -3.34 3.49 1.59
CA ARG A 277 -3.58 4.94 1.71
C ARG A 277 -5.02 5.26 2.05
N PHE A 278 -5.98 4.49 1.55
CA PHE A 278 -7.41 4.70 1.78
C PHE A 278 -7.78 4.37 3.23
N THR A 279 -7.37 3.21 3.73
CA THR A 279 -7.62 2.79 5.12
C THR A 279 -7.04 3.79 6.12
N ASN A 280 -5.91 4.40 5.77
CA ASN A 280 -5.30 5.43 6.59
C ASN A 280 -6.18 6.67 6.76
N SER A 281 -6.95 7.03 5.73
CA SER A 281 -7.88 8.16 5.73
C SER A 281 -9.27 7.80 6.27
N ASP A 282 -9.86 6.70 5.80
CA ASP A 282 -11.23 6.26 6.10
C ASP A 282 -11.29 4.73 5.96
N PRO A 283 -11.15 3.96 7.06
CA PRO A 283 -11.11 2.50 7.00
C PRO A 283 -12.45 1.90 6.59
N GLU A 284 -13.59 2.48 6.99
CA GLU A 284 -14.91 2.00 6.60
C GLU A 284 -15.15 2.18 5.09
N ALA A 285 -14.77 3.33 4.53
CA ALA A 285 -14.87 3.56 3.09
C ALA A 285 -13.92 2.67 2.29
N ALA A 286 -12.69 2.47 2.77
CA ALA A 286 -11.73 1.56 2.16
C ALA A 286 -12.25 0.11 2.13
N ALA A 287 -12.86 -0.34 3.23
CA ALA A 287 -13.49 -1.65 3.36
C ALA A 287 -14.64 -1.85 2.36
N GLN A 288 -15.55 -0.88 2.24
CA GLN A 288 -16.64 -0.91 1.25
C GLN A 288 -16.10 -0.95 -0.18
N TRP A 289 -15.01 -0.23 -0.44
CA TRP A 289 -14.38 -0.19 -1.76
C TRP A 289 -13.69 -1.51 -2.12
N VAL A 290 -12.90 -2.14 -1.23
CA VAL A 290 -12.25 -3.42 -1.56
C VAL A 290 -13.23 -4.60 -1.60
N GLU A 291 -14.37 -4.52 -0.90
CA GLU A 291 -15.39 -5.58 -0.86
C GLU A 291 -15.94 -5.90 -2.26
N GLN A 292 -16.00 -4.93 -3.16
CA GLN A 292 -16.48 -5.15 -4.53
C GLN A 292 -15.61 -6.13 -5.34
N PHE A 293 -14.38 -6.39 -4.88
CA PHE A 293 -13.44 -7.33 -5.49
C PHE A 293 -13.31 -8.65 -4.71
N ALA A 294 -14.12 -8.86 -3.67
CA ALA A 294 -14.04 -10.07 -2.86
C ALA A 294 -14.21 -11.34 -3.70
N GLY A 295 -13.41 -12.35 -3.41
CA GLY A 295 -13.34 -13.60 -4.17
C GLY A 295 -12.42 -13.55 -5.41
N GLN A 296 -11.87 -12.38 -5.77
CA GLN A 296 -10.87 -12.26 -6.82
C GLN A 296 -9.46 -12.43 -6.25
N ALA A 297 -8.68 -13.35 -6.80
CA ALA A 297 -7.33 -13.67 -6.30
C ALA A 297 -6.38 -12.45 -6.29
N TYR A 298 -6.53 -11.52 -7.24
CA TYR A 298 -5.71 -10.30 -7.28
C TYR A 298 -6.05 -9.33 -6.14
N ALA A 299 -7.22 -9.41 -5.54
CA ALA A 299 -7.67 -8.50 -4.48
C ALA A 299 -7.36 -9.02 -3.06
N ASP A 300 -6.93 -10.27 -2.92
CA ASP A 300 -6.70 -10.92 -1.62
C ASP A 300 -5.79 -10.08 -0.70
N ARG A 301 -4.72 -9.50 -1.26
CA ARG A 301 -3.77 -8.66 -0.51
C ARG A 301 -4.38 -7.34 -0.04
N ALA A 302 -5.15 -6.68 -0.90
CA ALA A 302 -5.81 -5.42 -0.54
C ALA A 302 -6.84 -5.64 0.57
N ILE A 303 -7.58 -6.75 0.54
CA ILE A 303 -8.53 -7.11 1.60
C ILE A 303 -7.81 -7.39 2.92
N GLU A 304 -6.70 -8.13 2.88
CA GLU A 304 -5.84 -8.34 4.06
C GLU A 304 -5.34 -7.02 4.63
N GLU A 305 -4.79 -6.14 3.79
CA GLU A 305 -4.23 -4.83 4.18
C GLU A 305 -5.28 -3.95 4.85
N VAL A 306 -6.49 -3.84 4.28
CA VAL A 306 -7.59 -3.10 4.93
C VAL A 306 -7.92 -3.69 6.29
N GLY A 307 -8.01 -5.02 6.38
CA GLY A 307 -8.33 -5.71 7.64
C GLY A 307 -7.27 -5.51 8.73
N ASP A 308 -6.00 -5.55 8.36
CA ASP A 308 -4.86 -5.37 9.28
C ASP A 308 -4.78 -3.92 9.79
N GLU A 309 -4.72 -2.95 8.88
CA GLU A 309 -4.61 -1.52 9.20
C GLU A 309 -5.84 -0.99 9.95
N TRP A 310 -7.04 -1.47 9.61
CA TRP A 310 -8.24 -1.13 10.38
C TRP A 310 -8.18 -1.73 11.78
N ALA A 311 -7.72 -2.97 11.93
CA ALA A 311 -7.63 -3.64 13.22
C ALA A 311 -6.60 -3.03 14.17
N GLU A 312 -5.57 -2.34 13.67
CA GLU A 312 -4.67 -1.55 14.51
C GLU A 312 -5.43 -0.46 15.31
N ARG A 313 -6.51 0.08 14.73
CA ARG A 313 -7.31 1.18 15.28
C ARG A 313 -8.54 0.66 16.02
N ASP A 314 -9.32 -0.18 15.35
CA ASP A 314 -10.57 -0.77 15.83
C ASP A 314 -10.69 -2.24 15.36
N PRO A 315 -10.14 -3.19 16.13
CA PRO A 315 -10.15 -4.61 15.76
C PRO A 315 -11.55 -5.22 15.73
N ALA A 316 -12.49 -4.71 16.53
CA ALA A 316 -13.85 -5.25 16.57
C ALA A 316 -14.59 -4.92 15.26
N SER A 317 -14.48 -3.67 14.78
CA SER A 317 -15.09 -3.25 13.52
C SER A 317 -14.45 -3.93 12.31
N ALA A 318 -13.11 -4.05 12.28
CA ALA A 318 -12.40 -4.76 11.22
C ALA A 318 -12.82 -6.24 11.11
N VAL A 319 -12.90 -6.95 12.25
CA VAL A 319 -13.37 -8.35 12.28
C VAL A 319 -14.84 -8.46 11.86
N ASN A 320 -15.71 -7.56 12.32
CA ASN A 320 -17.12 -7.56 11.91
C ASN A 320 -17.25 -7.41 10.39
N TRP A 321 -16.46 -6.54 9.76
CA TRP A 321 -16.44 -6.40 8.31
C TRP A 321 -15.91 -7.67 7.63
N LEU A 322 -14.77 -8.19 8.06
CA LEU A 322 -14.16 -9.39 7.48
C LEU A 322 -15.09 -10.61 7.56
N GLU A 323 -15.89 -10.75 8.62
CA GLU A 323 -16.88 -11.84 8.72
C GLU A 323 -18.06 -11.71 7.74
N THR A 324 -18.29 -10.52 7.15
CA THR A 324 -19.42 -10.28 6.23
C THR A 324 -19.07 -10.39 4.75
N ILE A 325 -17.79 -10.26 4.38
CA ILE A 325 -17.36 -10.34 2.98
C ILE A 325 -17.34 -11.79 2.45
N VAL A 326 -17.25 -11.95 1.13
CA VAL A 326 -17.21 -13.27 0.46
C VAL A 326 -16.07 -14.13 1.01
N GLU A 327 -16.39 -15.39 1.32
CA GLU A 327 -15.40 -16.35 1.81
C GLU A 327 -14.28 -16.57 0.78
N GLY A 328 -13.04 -16.51 1.26
CA GLY A 328 -11.89 -16.63 0.39
C GLY A 328 -10.57 -16.41 1.11
N ARG A 329 -9.49 -16.38 0.32
CA ARG A 329 -8.13 -16.21 0.84
C ARG A 329 -7.93 -14.83 1.46
N GLY A 330 -8.37 -13.74 0.81
CA GLY A 330 -8.31 -12.38 1.37
C GLY A 330 -9.00 -12.27 2.72
N GLN A 331 -10.22 -12.79 2.85
CA GLN A 331 -10.94 -12.83 4.13
C GLN A 331 -10.15 -13.60 5.20
N SER A 332 -9.66 -14.79 4.87
CA SER A 332 -8.92 -15.63 5.82
C SER A 332 -7.61 -14.96 6.28
N MET A 333 -6.90 -14.31 5.37
CA MET A 333 -5.67 -13.57 5.67
C MET A 333 -5.96 -12.34 6.53
N GLY A 334 -6.98 -11.56 6.17
CA GLY A 334 -7.45 -10.42 6.97
C GLY A 334 -7.87 -10.81 8.38
N LEU A 335 -8.64 -11.90 8.56
CA LEU A 335 -9.04 -12.39 9.89
C LEU A 335 -7.82 -12.81 10.71
N HIS A 336 -6.87 -13.53 10.11
CA HIS A 336 -5.63 -13.89 10.79
C HIS A 336 -4.88 -12.65 11.30
N SER A 337 -4.71 -11.62 10.46
CA SER A 337 -3.99 -10.40 10.84
C SER A 337 -4.78 -9.59 11.88
N ALA A 338 -6.07 -9.36 11.66
CA ALA A 338 -6.94 -8.62 12.57
C ALA A 338 -7.02 -9.24 13.97
N PHE A 339 -7.12 -10.57 14.09
CA PHE A 339 -7.08 -11.23 15.41
C PHE A 339 -5.70 -11.22 16.05
N GLY A 340 -4.62 -11.18 15.27
CA GLY A 340 -3.28 -10.92 15.77
C GLY A 340 -3.17 -9.54 16.41
N GLU A 341 -3.70 -8.52 15.74
CA GLU A 341 -3.72 -7.14 16.24
C GLU A 341 -4.65 -6.96 17.43
N TRP A 342 -5.83 -7.59 17.41
CA TRP A 342 -6.73 -7.60 18.55
C TRP A 342 -6.05 -8.26 19.76
N ALA A 343 -5.43 -9.43 19.59
CA ALA A 343 -4.75 -10.13 20.68
C ALA A 343 -3.59 -9.33 21.27
N ARG A 344 -2.91 -8.50 20.46
CA ARG A 344 -1.84 -7.61 20.93
C ARG A 344 -2.36 -6.55 21.89
N ARG A 345 -3.60 -6.09 21.68
CA ARG A 345 -4.22 -5.00 22.45
C ARG A 345 -5.06 -5.50 23.61
N ASP A 346 -5.89 -6.51 23.35
CA ASP A 346 -6.81 -7.12 24.31
C ASP A 346 -7.00 -8.62 23.98
N PRO A 347 -6.12 -9.49 24.50
CA PRO A 347 -6.20 -10.93 24.25
C PRO A 347 -7.43 -11.58 24.89
N VAL A 348 -8.06 -10.97 25.90
CA VAL A 348 -9.28 -11.53 26.51
C VAL A 348 -10.47 -11.29 25.58
N ALA A 349 -10.68 -10.05 25.13
CA ALA A 349 -11.77 -9.74 24.21
C ALA A 349 -11.65 -10.51 22.89
N ALA A 350 -10.42 -10.62 22.35
CA ALA A 350 -10.18 -11.40 21.14
C ALA A 350 -10.51 -12.90 21.34
N GLY A 351 -10.09 -13.49 22.48
CA GLY A 351 -10.41 -14.88 22.80
C GLY A 351 -11.90 -15.13 23.01
N GLU A 352 -12.61 -14.21 23.69
CA GLU A 352 -14.07 -14.27 23.85
C GLU A 352 -14.78 -14.23 22.49
N ARG A 353 -14.33 -13.36 21.58
CA ARG A 353 -14.86 -13.30 20.22
C ARG A 353 -14.67 -14.63 19.48
N ILE A 354 -13.46 -15.21 19.50
CA ILE A 354 -13.17 -16.50 18.85
C ILE A 354 -14.04 -17.64 19.43
N SER A 355 -14.26 -17.65 20.75
CA SER A 355 -15.13 -18.62 21.40
C SER A 355 -16.60 -18.50 21.00
N SER A 356 -17.04 -17.33 20.52
CA SER A 356 -18.38 -17.11 19.98
C SER A 356 -18.53 -17.49 18.50
N MET A 357 -17.43 -17.70 17.79
CA MET A 357 -17.45 -18.10 16.38
C MET A 357 -17.82 -19.57 16.25
N GLU A 358 -18.60 -19.90 15.22
CA GLU A 358 -18.85 -21.29 14.85
C GLU A 358 -17.59 -21.95 14.29
N ARG A 359 -17.53 -23.29 14.34
CA ARG A 359 -16.43 -24.03 13.73
C ARG A 359 -16.45 -23.83 12.21
N SER A 360 -15.47 -23.10 11.70
CA SER A 360 -15.37 -22.74 10.29
C SER A 360 -13.92 -22.37 9.92
N PRO A 361 -13.60 -22.27 8.62
CA PRO A 361 -12.31 -21.75 8.17
C PRO A 361 -11.98 -20.35 8.72
N GLN A 362 -12.99 -19.50 8.91
CA GLN A 362 -12.84 -18.17 9.51
C GLN A 362 -12.36 -18.26 10.96
N ARG A 363 -12.96 -19.16 11.75
CA ARG A 363 -12.55 -19.38 13.14
C ARG A 363 -11.13 -19.95 13.20
N ASP A 364 -10.77 -20.85 12.30
CA ASP A 364 -9.41 -21.40 12.21
C ASP A 364 -8.37 -20.32 11.88
N ALA A 365 -8.70 -19.39 10.97
CA ALA A 365 -7.87 -18.23 10.66
C ALA A 365 -7.71 -17.29 11.88
N ALA A 366 -8.81 -17.01 12.57
CA ALA A 366 -8.84 -16.19 13.79
C ALA A 366 -7.97 -16.81 14.91
N ILE A 367 -8.13 -18.11 15.18
CA ILE A 367 -7.31 -18.85 16.14
C ILE A 367 -5.84 -18.81 15.75
N SER A 368 -5.52 -18.99 14.46
CA SER A 368 -4.14 -18.97 13.97
C SER A 368 -3.47 -17.63 14.24
N GLY A 369 -4.15 -16.52 13.93
CA GLY A 369 -3.67 -15.16 14.18
C GLY A 369 -3.49 -14.85 15.66
N PHE A 370 -4.52 -15.18 16.45
CA PHE A 370 -4.51 -15.04 17.90
C PHE A 370 -3.36 -15.82 18.54
N ALA A 371 -3.28 -17.13 18.28
CA ALA A 371 -2.27 -18.03 18.83
C ALA A 371 -0.85 -17.58 18.45
N ARG A 372 -0.65 -17.14 17.20
CA ARG A 372 0.62 -16.57 16.75
C ARG A 372 1.03 -15.39 17.62
N ARG A 373 0.13 -14.42 17.85
CA ARG A 373 0.46 -13.23 18.64
C ARG A 373 0.77 -13.57 20.10
N ILE A 374 -0.07 -14.36 20.75
CA ILE A 374 0.11 -14.68 22.17
C ILE A 374 1.29 -15.63 22.40
N SER A 375 1.76 -16.37 21.39
CA SER A 375 2.87 -17.32 21.54
C SER A 375 4.18 -16.68 22.00
N TYR A 376 4.40 -15.39 21.69
CA TYR A 376 5.57 -14.63 22.15
C TYR A 376 5.57 -14.43 23.68
N GLU A 377 4.40 -14.38 24.31
CA GLU A 377 4.21 -14.08 25.73
C GLU A 377 3.75 -15.29 26.54
N GLU A 378 2.94 -16.17 25.95
CA GLU A 378 2.30 -17.33 26.57
C GLU A 378 2.27 -18.53 25.59
N PRO A 379 3.43 -19.13 25.26
CA PRO A 379 3.51 -20.18 24.25
C PRO A 379 2.70 -21.44 24.58
N SER A 380 2.55 -21.79 25.87
CA SER A 380 1.71 -22.93 26.28
C SER A 380 0.22 -22.67 26.01
N VAL A 381 -0.26 -21.47 26.28
CA VAL A 381 -1.66 -21.07 25.98
C VAL A 381 -1.87 -21.01 24.47
N ALA A 382 -0.88 -20.52 23.72
CA ALA A 382 -0.92 -20.53 22.26
C ALA A 382 -1.05 -21.95 21.68
N ILE A 383 -0.37 -22.94 22.28
CA ILE A 383 -0.49 -24.36 21.91
C ILE A 383 -1.91 -24.87 22.16
N GLU A 384 -2.53 -24.52 23.29
CA GLU A 384 -3.92 -24.91 23.60
C GLU A 384 -4.90 -24.37 22.56
N TRP A 385 -4.78 -23.09 22.20
CA TRP A 385 -5.56 -22.49 21.13
C TRP A 385 -5.29 -23.14 19.78
N ALA A 386 -4.02 -23.32 19.40
CA ALA A 386 -3.65 -23.94 18.13
C ALA A 386 -4.20 -25.37 17.98
N ASN A 387 -4.30 -26.14 19.07
CA ASN A 387 -4.93 -27.47 19.06
C ASN A 387 -6.42 -27.45 18.71
N SER A 388 -7.11 -26.31 18.92
CA SER A 388 -8.54 -26.15 18.63
C SER A 388 -8.85 -25.82 17.16
N ILE A 389 -7.81 -25.62 16.33
CA ILE A 389 -7.95 -25.45 14.88
C ILE A 389 -8.43 -26.76 14.26
N ALA A 390 -9.46 -26.70 13.43
CA ALA A 390 -10.07 -27.86 12.80
C ALA A 390 -9.25 -28.38 11.60
N ASP A 391 -8.76 -27.48 10.74
CA ASP A 391 -7.88 -27.83 9.61
C ASP A 391 -6.51 -28.33 10.07
N ASP A 392 -6.15 -29.55 9.69
CA ASP A 392 -4.91 -30.22 10.09
C ASP A 392 -3.64 -29.46 9.69
N SER A 393 -3.66 -28.87 8.49
CA SER A 393 -2.51 -28.13 7.95
C SER A 393 -2.29 -26.84 8.74
N SER A 394 -3.36 -26.09 8.98
CA SER A 394 -3.34 -24.84 9.76
C SER A 394 -2.99 -25.09 11.22
N ARG A 395 -3.55 -26.16 11.82
CA ARG A 395 -3.19 -26.61 13.17
C ARG A 395 -1.71 -26.94 13.28
N THR A 396 -1.18 -27.72 12.33
CA THR A 396 0.24 -28.09 12.31
C THR A 396 1.13 -26.84 12.25
N ARG A 397 0.84 -25.90 11.34
CA ARG A 397 1.61 -24.64 11.23
C ARG A 397 1.55 -23.80 12.52
N ALA A 398 0.38 -23.66 13.12
CA ALA A 398 0.19 -22.90 14.36
C ALA A 398 0.92 -23.55 15.54
N LEU A 399 0.81 -24.87 15.71
CA LEU A 399 1.51 -25.64 16.74
C LEU A 399 3.02 -25.58 16.56
N THR A 400 3.53 -25.72 15.34
CA THR A 400 4.97 -25.56 15.06
C THR A 400 5.44 -24.17 15.49
N HIS A 401 4.73 -23.11 15.14
CA HIS A 401 5.11 -21.75 15.54
C HIS A 401 5.09 -21.57 17.07
N ALA A 402 4.01 -21.96 17.73
CA ALA A 402 3.88 -21.84 19.18
C ALA A 402 4.93 -22.69 19.92
N GLY A 403 5.21 -23.90 19.42
CA GLY A 403 6.27 -24.78 19.90
C GLY A 403 7.67 -24.18 19.75
N GLN A 404 7.97 -23.50 18.64
CA GLN A 404 9.22 -22.77 18.46
C GLN A 404 9.37 -21.63 19.48
N GLN A 405 8.29 -20.90 19.78
CA GLN A 405 8.33 -19.88 20.85
C GLN A 405 8.47 -20.52 22.23
N LEU A 406 7.82 -21.66 22.48
CA LEU A 406 8.01 -22.44 23.69
C LEU A 406 9.48 -22.83 23.85
N PHE A 407 10.10 -23.38 22.80
CA PHE A 407 11.51 -23.78 22.85
C PHE A 407 12.46 -22.61 23.13
N ARG A 408 12.22 -21.45 22.50
CA ARG A 408 13.02 -20.23 22.74
C ARG A 408 12.91 -19.73 24.18
N ARG A 409 11.76 -19.93 24.82
CA ARG A 409 11.48 -19.43 26.18
C ARG A 409 11.80 -20.44 27.27
N ASP A 410 11.44 -21.71 27.05
CA ASP A 410 11.62 -22.86 27.91
C ASP A 410 11.86 -24.12 27.05
N ARG A 411 13.14 -24.41 26.83
CA ARG A 411 13.57 -25.58 26.06
C ARG A 411 13.10 -26.90 26.67
N ALA A 412 13.16 -27.05 28.00
CA ALA A 412 12.80 -28.29 28.65
C ALA A 412 11.29 -28.57 28.52
N ALA A 413 10.46 -27.53 28.63
CA ALA A 413 9.03 -27.65 28.39
C ALA A 413 8.72 -28.03 26.93
N ALA A 414 9.42 -27.44 25.96
CA ALA A 414 9.24 -27.80 24.55
C ALA A 414 9.66 -29.26 24.26
N GLU A 415 10.80 -29.71 24.78
CA GLU A 415 11.28 -31.09 24.65
C GLU A 415 10.32 -32.10 25.31
N ALA A 416 9.69 -31.73 26.42
CA ALA A 416 8.65 -32.57 27.04
C ALA A 416 7.36 -32.60 26.22
N TRP A 417 6.90 -31.45 25.71
CA TRP A 417 5.68 -31.33 24.93
C TRP A 417 5.77 -32.08 23.59
N ILE A 418 6.93 -32.03 22.92
CA ILE A 418 7.09 -32.51 21.54
C ILE A 418 6.68 -33.97 21.35
N GLY A 419 6.99 -34.84 22.32
CA GLY A 419 6.68 -36.26 22.28
C GLY A 419 5.17 -36.58 22.35
N SER A 420 4.37 -35.62 22.80
CA SER A 420 2.90 -35.72 22.87
C SER A 420 2.17 -34.76 21.93
N SER A 421 2.91 -33.99 21.12
CA SER A 421 2.37 -32.89 20.30
C SER A 421 1.49 -33.35 19.13
N GLY A 422 1.62 -34.61 18.68
CA GLY A 422 0.96 -35.11 17.48
C GLY A 422 1.49 -34.51 16.16
N LEU A 423 2.54 -33.69 16.21
CA LEU A 423 3.15 -33.09 15.02
C LEU A 423 3.86 -34.13 14.14
N PRO A 424 3.88 -33.97 12.81
CA PRO A 424 4.73 -34.79 11.94
C PRO A 424 6.22 -34.56 12.25
N ALA A 425 7.07 -35.54 11.94
CA ALA A 425 8.49 -35.54 12.31
C ALA A 425 9.23 -34.26 11.87
N GLU A 426 8.96 -33.77 10.65
CA GLU A 426 9.53 -32.52 10.13
C GLU A 426 9.15 -31.31 11.00
N ALA A 427 7.89 -31.22 11.41
CA ALA A 427 7.41 -30.16 12.28
C ALA A 427 8.00 -30.28 13.70
N GLN A 428 8.22 -31.50 14.20
CA GLN A 428 8.90 -31.71 15.49
C GLN A 428 10.34 -31.20 15.43
N GLU A 429 11.07 -31.55 14.37
CA GLU A 429 12.43 -31.06 14.14
C GLU A 429 12.47 -29.53 14.03
N ALA A 430 11.53 -28.93 13.29
CA ALA A 430 11.41 -27.48 13.16
C ALA A 430 11.13 -26.75 14.48
N VAL A 431 10.44 -27.40 15.43
CA VAL A 431 10.25 -26.86 16.80
C VAL A 431 11.55 -26.84 17.58
N LEU A 432 12.33 -27.93 17.52
CA LEU A 432 13.58 -28.08 18.27
C LEU A 432 14.75 -27.31 17.65
N ASN A 433 14.65 -26.96 16.38
CA ASN A 433 15.63 -26.18 15.63
C ASN A 433 15.01 -24.88 15.08
N PRO A 434 14.53 -23.97 15.94
CA PRO A 434 13.86 -22.76 15.47
C PRO A 434 14.83 -21.86 14.70
N PRO A 435 14.40 -21.22 13.59
CA PRO A 435 15.25 -20.27 12.87
C PRO A 435 15.69 -19.14 13.81
N GLN A 436 16.94 -18.68 13.63
CA GLN A 436 17.49 -17.56 14.38
C GLN A 436 16.60 -16.33 14.22
N SER A 437 16.25 -15.64 15.31
CA SER A 437 15.51 -14.39 15.19
C SER A 437 16.40 -13.39 14.44
N ARG A 438 15.98 -12.96 13.26
CA ARG A 438 16.57 -11.76 12.65
C ARG A 438 16.29 -10.61 13.61
N ARG A 439 17.33 -10.11 14.29
CA ARG A 439 17.25 -8.84 15.02
C ARG A 439 16.90 -7.78 13.97
N ARG A 440 15.68 -7.25 14.03
CA ARG A 440 15.32 -6.00 13.36
C ARG A 440 15.86 -4.84 14.17
#